data_AF-A0A9X2VMF4-F1
#
_entry.id   AF-A0A9X2VMF4-F1
#
_cell.length_a   1.000
_cell.length_b   1.000
_cell.length_c   1.000
_cell.angle_alpha   90.00
_cell.angle_beta   90.00
_cell.angle_gamma   90.00
#
_symmetry.space_group_name_H-M   'P 1'
#
loop_
_entity.id
_entity.type
_entity.pdbx_description
1 polymer ?
#
loop_
_entity_poly.entity_id
_entity_poly.type
_entity_poly.pdbx_seq_one_letter_code
_entity_poly.pdbx_strand_id
1 'polypeptide(L)' 'MNDSRRLEVRLPADLSNARYAAVVQAVWSVLNVAGLGETSSLRPDDRVTDTELNDAFDEDTASYPWAP' A
#
# COMPACT_ATOMS: atom_id res chain seq x y z
N MET A 1 -13.88 -18.31 15.55
CA MET A 1 -14.34 -16.92 15.37
C MET A 1 -13.13 -16.12 14.96
N ASN A 2 -13.15 -15.55 13.75
CA ASN A 2 -12.02 -14.77 13.24
C ASN A 2 -12.22 -13.33 13.74
N ASP A 3 -11.86 -13.04 14.99
CA ASP A 3 -12.07 -11.74 15.63
C ASP A 3 -11.04 -10.72 15.10
N SER A 4 -11.15 -10.37 13.82
CA SER A 4 -10.38 -9.29 13.21
C SER A 4 -11.26 -8.05 13.03
N ARG A 5 -10.69 -6.87 13.31
CA ARG A 5 -11.31 -5.58 13.01
C ARG A 5 -10.84 -5.12 11.63
N ARG A 6 -11.77 -4.71 10.75
CA ARG A 6 -11.48 -4.23 9.39
C ARG A 6 -11.64 -2.71 9.30
N LEU A 7 -10.62 -2.05 8.74
CA LEU A 7 -10.67 -0.65 8.30
C LEU A 7 -10.62 -0.62 6.77
N GLU A 8 -11.51 0.14 6.14
CA GLU A 8 -11.58 0.31 4.68
C GLU A 8 -11.49 1.80 4.34
N VAL A 9 -10.60 2.15 3.42
CA VAL A 9 -10.43 3.51 2.91
C VAL A 9 -10.80 3.50 1.43
N ARG A 10 -11.83 4.28 1.06
CA ARG A 10 -12.27 4.43 -0.34
C ARG A 10 -11.62 5.67 -0.94
N LEU A 11 -10.93 5.49 -2.07
CA LEU A 11 -10.24 6.54 -2.78
C LEU A 11 -10.99 6.90 -4.08
N PRO A 12 -10.81 8.13 -4.61
CA PRO A 12 -11.34 8.49 -5.91
C PRO A 12 -10.86 7.56 -7.02
N ALA A 13 -11.73 7.24 -7.98
CA ALA A 13 -11.42 6.31 -9.08
C ALA A 13 -10.41 6.90 -10.09
N ASP A 14 -10.24 8.21 -10.11
CA ASP A 14 -9.33 8.97 -10.97
C ASP A 14 -8.01 9.33 -10.25
N LEU A 15 -7.76 8.76 -9.07
CA LEU A 15 -6.52 8.99 -8.34
C LEU A 15 -5.34 8.42 -9.15
N SER A 16 -4.30 9.23 -9.36
CA SER A 16 -3.10 8.75 -10.05
C SER A 16 -2.37 7.69 -9.23
N ASN A 17 -1.67 6.77 -9.91
CA ASN A 17 -0.90 5.70 -9.28
C ASN A 17 0.08 6.23 -8.21
N ALA A 18 0.78 7.34 -8.48
CA ALA A 18 1.69 7.95 -7.52
C ALA A 18 0.99 8.40 -6.22
N ARG A 19 -0.21 8.99 -6.33
CA ARG A 19 -1.00 9.38 -5.15
C ARG A 19 -1.58 8.18 -4.43
N TYR A 20 -1.99 7.16 -5.19
CA TYR A 20 -2.46 5.89 -4.62
C TYR A 20 -1.36 5.21 -3.79
N ALA A 21 -0.16 5.05 -4.36
CA ALA A 21 1.00 4.50 -3.66
C ALA A 21 1.35 5.30 -2.40
N ALA A 22 1.34 6.63 -2.46
CA ALA A 22 1.57 7.48 -1.29
C ALA A 22 0.55 7.24 -0.16
N VAL A 23 -0.73 7.04 -0.50
CA VAL A 23 -1.77 6.72 0.49
C VAL A 23 -1.56 5.33 1.09
N VAL A 24 -1.31 4.32 0.26
CA VAL A 24 -1.01 2.94 0.70
C VAL A 24 0.16 2.95 1.69
N GLN A 25 1.25 3.64 1.34
CA GLN A 25 2.44 3.75 2.19
C GLN A 25 2.17 4.49 3.50
N ALA A 26 1.38 5.57 3.46
CA ALA A 26 0.99 6.29 4.67
C ALA A 26 0.17 5.42 5.62
N VAL A 27 -0.80 4.66 5.10
CA VAL A 27 -1.59 3.72 5.90
C VAL A 27 -0.70 2.62 6.50
N TRP A 28 0.21 2.06 5.71
CA TRP A 28 1.17 1.07 6.20
C TRP A 28 2.03 1.62 7.33
N SER A 29 2.53 2.85 7.18
CA SER A 29 3.36 3.51 8.19
C SER A 29 2.62 3.67 9.53
N VAL A 30 1.33 4.05 9.49
CA VAL A 30 0.48 4.15 10.69
C VAL A 30 0.34 2.79 11.38
N LEU A 31 0.09 1.73 10.61
CA LEU A 31 -0.03 0.37 11.13
C LEU A 31 1.29 -0.11 11.75
N ASN A 32 2.42 0.20 11.11
CA ASN A 32 3.74 -0.15 11.61
C ASN A 32 4.04 0.54 12.95
N VAL A 33 3.80 1.86 13.04
CA VAL A 33 3.97 2.62 14.29
C VAL A 33 3.05 2.10 15.41
N ALA A 34 1.85 1.62 15.06
CA ALA A 34 0.93 1.02 16.01
C ALA A 34 1.30 -0.42 16.43
N GLY A 35 2.40 -1.00 15.91
CA GLY A 35 2.80 -2.38 16.17
C GLY A 35 1.93 -3.43 15.48
N LEU A 36 1.16 -3.03 14.46
CA LEU A 36 0.22 -3.87 13.73
C LEU A 36 0.72 -4.24 12.32
N GLY A 37 1.89 -3.73 11.88
CA GLY A 37 2.42 -3.97 10.54
C GLY A 37 2.52 -5.45 10.19
N GLU A 38 3.10 -6.28 11.06
CA GLU A 38 3.32 -7.72 10.80
C GLU A 38 2.04 -8.55 10.67
N THR A 39 0.92 -8.07 11.23
CA THR A 39 -0.37 -8.78 11.23
C THR A 39 -1.40 -8.13 10.32
N SER A 40 -1.05 -7.00 9.71
CA SER A 40 -1.91 -6.27 8.79
C SER A 40 -1.58 -6.64 7.35
N SER A 41 -2.58 -6.54 6.49
CA SER A 41 -2.39 -6.60 5.05
C SER A 41 -3.10 -5.43 4.41
N LEU A 42 -2.46 -4.83 3.40
CA LEU A 42 -3.13 -3.91 2.51
C LEU A 42 -3.64 -4.72 1.33
N ARG A 43 -4.95 -4.69 1.12
CA ARG A 43 -5.57 -5.27 -0.07
C ARG A 43 -5.80 -4.15 -1.06
N PRO A 44 -5.04 -4.06 -2.15
CA PRO A 44 -5.42 -3.20 -3.25
C PRO A 44 -6.78 -3.65 -3.84
N ASP A 45 -7.50 -2.73 -4.50
CA ASP A 45 -8.73 -3.07 -5.20
C ASP A 45 -8.47 -4.21 -6.21
N ASP A 46 -9.48 -5.04 -6.50
CA ASP A 46 -9.42 -6.20 -7.40
C ASP A 46 -9.02 -5.81 -8.85
N ARG A 47 -8.92 -4.52 -9.12
CA ARG A 47 -8.53 -3.92 -10.41
C ARG A 47 -7.03 -3.82 -10.62
N VAL A 48 -6.21 -4.05 -9.59
CA VAL A 48 -4.74 -4.01 -9.68
C VAL A 48 -4.17 -5.22 -8.95
N THR A 49 -3.35 -5.99 -9.64
CA THR A 49 -2.68 -7.17 -9.10
C THR A 49 -1.49 -6.78 -8.21
N ASP A 50 -1.11 -7.68 -7.29
CA ASP A 50 0.08 -7.50 -6.45
C ASP A 50 1.37 -7.30 -7.30
N THR A 51 1.46 -8.00 -8.43
CA THR A 51 2.55 -7.84 -9.40
C THR A 51 2.61 -6.43 -9.97
N GLU A 52 1.49 -5.86 -10.41
CA GLU A 52 1.45 -4.50 -10.97
C GLU A 52 1.84 -3.43 -9.95
N LEU A 53 1.57 -3.64 -8.66
CA LEU A 53 2.00 -2.73 -7.60
C LEU A 53 3.49 -2.85 -7.28
N ASN A 54 4.02 -4.08 -7.25
CA ASN A 54 5.45 -4.30 -7.05
C ASN A 54 6.26 -3.71 -8.21
N ASP A 55 5.83 -3.90 -9.46
CA ASP A 55 6.50 -3.32 -10.64
C ASP A 55 6.52 -1.79 -10.58
N ALA A 56 5.42 -1.16 -10.17
CA ALA A 56 5.35 0.30 -10.03
C ALA A 56 6.20 0.83 -8.88
N PHE A 57 6.32 0.08 -7.78
CA PHE A 57 7.20 0.43 -6.67
C PHE A 57 8.68 0.29 -7.07
N ASP A 58 9.04 -0.77 -7.79
CA ASP A 58 10.38 -0.97 -8.32
C ASP A 58 10.77 0.16 -9.30
N GLU A 59 9.85 0.60 -10.16
CA GLU A 59 10.07 1.75 -11.05
C GLU A 59 10.29 3.07 -10.28
N ASP A 60 9.48 3.35 -9.25
CA ASP A 60 9.63 4.57 -8.43
C ASP A 60 10.96 4.58 -7.65
N THR A 61 11.29 3.45 -7.02
CA THR A 61 12.46 3.32 -6.16
C THR A 61 13.78 3.19 -6.93
N ALA A 62 13.77 2.84 -8.23
CA ALA A 62 14.95 2.83 -9.09
C ALA A 62 15.66 4.19 -9.18
N SER A 63 14.94 5.28 -8.89
CA SER A 63 15.48 6.65 -8.88
C SER A 63 16.16 7.03 -7.55
N TYR A 64 16.09 6.17 -6.52
CA TYR A 64 16.56 6.51 -5.19
C TYR A 64 18.09 6.36 -5.05
N PRO A 65 18.76 7.19 -4.23
CA PRO A 65 20.21 7.16 -4.07
C PRO A 65 20.77 5.87 -3.45
N TRP A 66 19.89 5.06 -2.87
CA TRP A 66 20.18 3.80 -2.19
C TRP A 66 19.48 2.61 -2.86
N ALA A 67 18.99 2.79 -4.09
CA ALA A 67 18.65 1.66 -4.94
C ALA A 67 19.90 0.77 -5.14
N PRO A 68 19.75 -0.56 -5.27
CA PRO A 68 20.87 -1.49 -5.43
C PRO A 68 21.80 -1.16 -6.60
#